data_AF-A0A558HAW6-F1
#
_entry.id   AF-A0A558HAW6-F1
#
_cell.length_a   1.000
_cell.length_b   1.000
_cell.length_c   1.000
_cell.angle_alpha   90.00
_cell.angle_beta   90.00
_cell.angle_gamma   90.00
#
_symmetry.space_group_name_H-M   'P 1'
#
loop_
_entity.id
_entity.type
_entity.pdbx_description
1 polymer ?
#
loop_
_entity_poly.entity_id
_entity_poly.type
_entity_poly.pdbx_seq_one_letter_code
_entity_poly.pdbx_strand_id
1 'polypeptide(L)'
;MGTAMTLNETIARIRAAHLMVRDVKEWDGLSAGLLQAYDTNDEDLIEQLQPPFLQSWRTVTRYVLRDTFDQAGISVTDPSDPWGIAILTSGGRSVEPMLCIASPEGLQKTDSAGLDGRRLLTFSETMTHYSDCLAPFFAKQST
;
A
#
# COMPACT_ATOMS: atom_id res chain seq x y z
N MET A 1 -6.85 15.32 26.99
CA MET A 1 -7.37 15.40 25.61
C MET A 1 -6.19 15.13 24.70
N GLY A 2 -6.16 13.97 24.03
CA GLY A 2 -5.14 13.70 23.03
C GLY A 2 -5.44 14.54 21.78
N THR A 3 -4.45 15.23 21.25
CA THR A 3 -4.55 15.93 19.97
C THR A 3 -4.87 14.92 18.87
N ALA A 4 -5.92 15.17 18.08
CA ALA A 4 -6.23 14.39 16.90
C ALA A 4 -5.04 14.48 15.92
N MET A 5 -4.60 13.34 15.38
CA MET A 5 -3.48 13.33 14.45
C MET A 5 -3.83 14.01 13.13
N THR A 6 -2.86 14.71 12.56
CA THR A 6 -2.96 15.28 11.21
C THR A 6 -2.66 14.22 10.14
N LEU A 7 -3.03 14.53 8.89
CA LEU A 7 -2.65 13.71 7.73
C LEU A 7 -1.12 13.54 7.65
N ASN A 8 -0.37 14.63 7.79
CA ASN A 8 1.09 14.60 7.67
C ASN A 8 1.74 13.73 8.75
N GLU A 9 1.28 13.82 10.00
CA GLU A 9 1.77 12.96 11.09
C GLU A 9 1.42 11.49 10.85
N THR A 10 0.20 11.22 10.37
CA THR A 10 -0.25 9.86 10.03
C THR A 10 0.63 9.27 8.93
N ILE A 11 0.87 10.00 7.85
CA ILE A 11 1.73 9.56 6.74
C ILE A 11 3.18 9.38 7.18
N ALA A 12 3.71 10.27 8.04
CA ALA A 12 5.05 10.14 8.57
C ALA A 12 5.22 8.85 9.41
N ARG A 13 4.23 8.52 10.24
CA ARG A 13 4.22 7.27 11.02
C ARG A 13 4.08 6.04 10.14
N ILE A 14 3.21 6.09 9.12
CA ILE A 14 3.08 5.01 8.12
C ILE A 14 4.42 4.76 7.44
N ARG A 15 5.08 5.82 6.95
CA ARG A 15 6.40 5.72 6.33
C ARG A 15 7.43 5.12 7.29
N ALA A 16 7.53 5.65 8.51
CA ALA A 16 8.50 5.17 9.50
C ALA A 16 8.32 3.69 9.82
N ALA A 17 7.08 3.23 10.00
CA ALA A 17 6.79 1.83 10.33
C ALA A 17 7.22 0.86 9.22
N HIS A 18 7.01 1.21 7.95
CA HIS A 18 7.47 0.38 6.84
C HIS A 18 8.99 0.40 6.69
N LEU A 19 9.63 1.53 7.00
CA LEU A 19 11.09 1.67 7.01
C LEU A 19 11.79 0.96 8.18
N MET A 20 11.06 0.58 9.23
CA MET A 20 11.59 -0.30 10.28
C MET A 20 11.72 -1.76 9.81
N VAL A 21 10.97 -2.15 8.78
CA VAL A 21 10.98 -3.52 8.26
C VAL A 21 11.96 -3.68 7.11
N ARG A 22 11.98 -2.71 6.18
CA ARG A 22 12.89 -2.67 5.03
C ARG A 22 13.17 -1.23 4.63
N ASP A 23 14.38 -0.95 4.18
CA ASP A 23 14.69 0.37 3.63
C ASP A 23 14.02 0.59 2.25
N VAL A 24 14.10 1.82 1.74
CA VAL A 24 13.50 2.19 0.44
C VAL A 24 14.04 1.33 -0.70
N LYS A 25 15.35 1.05 -0.72
CA LYS A 25 16.00 0.31 -1.79
C LYS A 25 15.58 -1.15 -1.78
N GLU A 26 15.40 -1.74 -0.60
CA GLU A 26 14.89 -3.10 -0.44
C GLU A 26 13.44 -3.21 -0.91
N TRP A 27 12.57 -2.24 -0.56
CA TRP A 27 11.20 -2.21 -1.06
C TRP A 27 11.12 -2.08 -2.58
N ASP A 28 11.87 -1.13 -3.15
CA ASP A 28 11.89 -0.90 -4.60
C ASP A 28 12.51 -2.09 -5.34
N GLY A 29 13.53 -2.74 -4.74
CA GLY A 29 14.14 -3.95 -5.26
C GLY A 29 13.16 -5.13 -5.31
N LEU A 30 12.29 -5.28 -4.30
CA LEU A 30 11.24 -6.31 -4.31
C LEU A 30 10.17 -6.02 -5.38
N SER A 31 9.72 -4.77 -5.50
CA SER A 31 8.78 -4.39 -6.56
C SER A 31 9.39 -4.65 -7.95
N ALA A 32 10.66 -4.29 -8.17
CA ALA A 32 11.35 -4.52 -9.43
C ALA A 32 11.58 -6.01 -9.72
N GLY A 33 11.97 -6.80 -8.71
CA GLY A 33 12.15 -8.25 -8.84
C GLY A 33 10.85 -8.97 -9.15
N LEU A 34 9.74 -8.57 -8.52
CA LEU A 34 8.40 -9.08 -8.83
C LEU A 34 7.97 -8.72 -10.25
N LEU A 35 8.18 -7.46 -10.65
CA LEU A 35 7.86 -7.03 -12.02
C LEU A 35 8.66 -7.84 -13.04
N GLN A 36 9.95 -8.04 -12.80
CA GLN A 36 10.80 -8.85 -13.67
C GLN A 36 10.29 -10.30 -13.76
N ALA A 37 9.90 -10.90 -12.63
CA ALA A 37 9.38 -12.27 -12.60
C ALA A 37 8.09 -12.38 -13.44
N TYR A 38 7.20 -11.39 -13.35
CA TYR A 38 6.01 -11.29 -14.19
C TYR A 38 6.35 -11.08 -15.67
N ASP A 39 7.32 -10.23 -16.01
CA ASP A 39 7.74 -10.00 -17.39
C ASP A 39 8.37 -11.24 -18.04
N THR A 40 9.02 -12.10 -17.25
CA THR A 40 9.62 -13.35 -17.71
C THR A 40 8.71 -14.57 -17.56
N ASN A 41 7.49 -14.42 -17.03
CA ASN A 41 6.59 -15.51 -16.66
C ASN A 41 7.26 -16.60 -15.79
N ASP A 42 8.07 -16.16 -14.82
CA ASP A 42 8.73 -17.05 -13.85
C ASP A 42 7.79 -17.30 -12.67
N GLU A 43 6.88 -18.27 -12.83
CA GLU A 43 5.86 -18.62 -11.84
C GLU A 43 6.46 -19.03 -10.48
N ASP A 44 7.57 -19.77 -10.48
CA ASP A 44 8.24 -20.19 -9.24
C ASP A 44 8.76 -18.97 -8.47
N LEU A 45 9.32 -17.98 -9.18
CA LEU A 45 9.79 -16.75 -8.56
C LEU A 45 8.63 -15.85 -8.12
N ILE A 46 7.53 -15.81 -8.86
CA ILE A 46 6.29 -15.10 -8.46
C ILE A 46 5.74 -15.70 -7.16
N GLU A 47 5.59 -17.03 -7.08
CA GLU A 47 5.11 -17.73 -5.89
C GLU A 47 6.01 -17.50 -4.67
N GLN A 48 7.33 -17.36 -4.89
CA GLN A 48 8.29 -17.07 -3.82
C GLN A 48 8.26 -15.61 -3.36
N LEU A 49 8.10 -14.66 -4.27
CA LEU A 49 8.23 -13.22 -3.96
C LEU A 49 6.90 -12.57 -3.59
N GLN A 50 5.79 -12.93 -4.23
CA GLN A 50 4.53 -12.19 -4.12
C GLN A 50 3.89 -12.32 -2.73
N PRO A 51 3.69 -13.53 -2.16
CA PRO A 51 3.09 -13.65 -0.84
C PRO A 51 3.84 -12.90 0.26
N PRO A 52 5.18 -13.02 0.42
CA PRO A 52 5.88 -12.29 1.48
C PRO A 52 5.91 -10.79 1.22
N PHE A 53 5.95 -10.34 -0.04
CA PHE A 53 5.84 -8.92 -0.38
C PHE A 53 4.51 -8.34 0.12
N LEU A 54 3.38 -8.94 -0.27
CA LEU A 54 2.03 -8.53 0.15
C LEU A 54 1.85 -8.61 1.67
N GLN A 55 2.27 -9.72 2.27
CA GLN A 55 2.13 -9.96 3.71
C GLN A 55 2.91 -8.94 4.54
N SER A 56 4.08 -8.51 4.08
CA SER A 56 4.90 -7.54 4.79
C SER A 56 4.18 -6.19 4.91
N TRP A 57 3.62 -5.67 3.81
CA TRP A 57 2.80 -4.44 3.82
C TRP A 57 1.57 -4.59 4.74
N ARG A 58 0.78 -5.66 4.52
CA ARG A 58 -0.45 -5.94 5.30
C ARG A 58 -0.18 -6.04 6.81
N THR A 59 0.90 -6.71 7.20
CA THR A 59 1.28 -6.90 8.61
C THR A 59 1.66 -5.59 9.27
N VAL A 60 2.47 -4.76 8.60
CA VAL A 60 2.83 -3.43 9.12
C VAL A 60 1.59 -2.57 9.29
N THR A 61 0.72 -2.50 8.28
CA THR A 61 -0.53 -1.72 8.35
C THR A 61 -1.47 -2.21 9.45
N ARG A 62 -1.67 -3.52 9.58
CA ARG A 62 -2.65 -4.08 10.50
C ARG A 62 -2.17 -4.10 11.96
N TYR A 63 -0.90 -4.40 12.18
CA TYR A 63 -0.39 -4.66 13.53
C TYR A 63 0.53 -3.58 14.06
N VAL A 64 1.48 -3.10 13.25
CA VAL A 64 2.43 -2.07 13.70
C VAL A 64 1.77 -0.70 13.74
N LEU A 65 0.88 -0.41 12.77
CA LEU A 65 0.23 0.88 12.63
C LEU A 65 -1.14 0.97 13.32
N ARG A 66 -1.55 -0.06 14.06
CA ARG A 66 -2.86 -0.10 14.74
C ARG A 66 -3.12 1.14 15.60
N ASP A 67 -2.22 1.44 16.53
CA ASP A 67 -2.36 2.60 17.42
C ASP A 67 -2.33 3.91 16.64
N THR A 68 -1.63 3.95 15.51
CA THR A 68 -1.62 5.12 14.62
C THR A 68 -2.99 5.32 13.98
N PHE A 69 -3.59 4.27 13.43
CA PHE A 69 -4.92 4.38 12.83
C PHE A 69 -6.00 4.65 13.89
N ASP A 70 -5.94 4.02 15.06
CA ASP A 70 -6.88 4.24 16.17
C ASP A 70 -6.84 5.71 16.65
N GLN A 71 -5.64 6.29 16.82
CA GLN A 71 -5.48 7.71 17.19
C GLN A 71 -5.95 8.68 16.08
N ALA A 72 -5.91 8.25 14.82
CA ALA A 72 -6.44 9.01 13.69
C ALA A 72 -7.96 8.80 13.47
N GLY A 73 -8.62 7.95 14.26
CA GLY A 73 -10.02 7.60 14.08
C GLY A 73 -10.28 6.82 12.79
N ILE A 74 -9.31 5.99 12.38
CA ILE A 74 -9.35 5.14 11.19
C ILE A 74 -9.43 3.69 11.64
N SER A 75 -10.46 2.98 11.16
CA SER A 75 -10.55 1.53 11.31
C SER A 75 -9.86 0.82 10.14
N VAL A 76 -9.24 -0.33 10.42
CA VAL A 76 -8.49 -1.12 9.45
C VAL A 76 -9.10 -2.51 9.34
N THR A 77 -9.42 -2.94 8.13
CA THR A 77 -9.88 -4.31 7.84
C THR A 77 -9.07 -4.93 6.70
N ASP A 78 -9.27 -6.22 6.47
CA ASP A 78 -8.59 -6.94 5.40
C ASP A 78 -8.91 -6.30 4.02
N PRO A 79 -7.93 -6.29 3.10
CA PRO A 79 -8.12 -5.74 1.77
C PRO A 79 -9.17 -6.53 0.98
N SER A 80 -9.83 -5.87 0.04
CA SER A 80 -10.75 -6.51 -0.91
C SER A 80 -10.06 -6.92 -2.21
N ASP A 81 -9.00 -6.19 -2.61
CA ASP A 81 -8.22 -6.49 -3.81
C ASP A 81 -6.99 -7.35 -3.48
N PRO A 82 -6.60 -8.31 -4.34
CA PRO A 82 -5.39 -9.11 -4.18
C PRO A 82 -4.10 -8.30 -3.97
N TRP A 83 -4.02 -7.08 -4.50
CA TRP A 83 -2.90 -6.14 -4.37
C TRP A 83 -3.17 -5.00 -3.37
N GLY A 84 -4.33 -5.03 -2.71
CA GLY A 84 -4.69 -4.09 -1.66
C GLY A 84 -3.91 -4.36 -0.38
N ILE A 85 -3.58 -3.27 0.33
CA ILE A 85 -2.87 -3.35 1.61
C ILE A 85 -3.86 -3.54 2.76
N ALA A 86 -4.89 -2.70 2.82
CA ALA A 86 -5.98 -2.80 3.80
C ALA A 86 -7.14 -1.90 3.37
N ILE A 87 -8.35 -2.20 3.81
CA ILE A 87 -9.44 -1.23 3.77
C ILE A 87 -9.32 -0.33 5.00
N LEU A 88 -9.20 0.97 4.76
CA LEU A 88 -9.15 2.01 5.78
C LEU A 88 -10.48 2.75 5.78
N THR A 89 -11.14 2.85 6.93
CA THR A 89 -12.46 3.48 7.04
C THR A 89 -12.51 4.53 8.13
N SER A 90 -12.97 5.74 7.80
CA SER A 90 -13.24 6.83 8.75
C SER A 90 -14.42 7.67 8.31
N GLY A 91 -15.26 8.10 9.26
CA GLY A 91 -16.40 8.99 8.99
C GLY A 91 -17.38 8.47 7.92
N GLY A 92 -17.56 7.14 7.84
CA GLY A 92 -18.43 6.49 6.84
C GLY A 92 -17.85 6.43 5.41
N ARG A 93 -16.57 6.73 5.23
CA ARG A 93 -15.85 6.61 3.96
C ARG A 93 -14.79 5.51 4.07
N SER A 94 -14.65 4.71 3.02
CA SER A 94 -13.66 3.65 2.94
C SER A 94 -12.75 3.88 1.73
N VAL A 95 -11.47 3.61 1.92
CA VAL A 95 -10.43 3.67 0.88
C VAL A 95 -9.52 2.45 1.01
N GLU A 96 -8.90 2.04 -0.08
CA GLU A 96 -8.00 0.89 -0.10
C GLU A 96 -6.69 1.28 -0.79
N PRO A 97 -5.62 1.57 -0.03
CA PRO A 97 -4.30 1.80 -0.60
C PRO A 97 -3.79 0.52 -1.28
N MET A 98 -3.36 0.68 -2.53
CA MET A 98 -2.89 -0.38 -3.42
C MET A 98 -1.36 -0.42 -3.56
N LEU A 99 -0.82 -1.61 -3.84
CA LEU A 99 0.59 -1.81 -4.22
C LEU A 99 0.84 -1.76 -5.73
N CYS A 100 -0.23 -1.64 -6.51
CA CYS A 100 -0.18 -1.48 -7.96
C CYS A 100 -1.28 -0.53 -8.44
N ILE A 101 -1.07 0.09 -9.60
CA ILE A 101 -2.09 0.93 -10.28
C ILE A 101 -2.27 0.47 -11.72
N ALA A 102 -3.40 0.82 -12.33
CA ALA A 102 -3.58 0.60 -13.76
C ALA A 102 -2.43 1.27 -14.55
N SER A 103 -1.83 0.53 -15.48
CA SER A 103 -0.81 1.11 -16.36
C SER A 103 -1.49 2.15 -17.27
N PRO A 104 -1.00 3.41 -17.33
CA PRO A 104 -1.58 4.45 -18.18
C PRO A 104 -1.38 4.16 -19.68
N GLU A 105 -0.47 3.25 -20.02
CA GLU A 105 -0.24 2.77 -21.37
C GLU A 105 -1.20 1.61 -21.66
N GLY A 106 -2.35 1.92 -22.25
CA GLY A 106 -3.09 0.90 -22.99
C GLY A 106 -2.19 0.35 -24.10
N LEU A 107 -2.07 -0.98 -24.20
CA LEU A 107 -1.15 -1.75 -25.06
C LEU A 107 0.24 -1.90 -24.40
N GLN A 108 0.65 -3.05 -23.89
CA GLN A 108 0.56 -4.38 -24.47
C GLN A 108 0.20 -5.39 -23.37
N LYS A 109 -0.71 -6.31 -23.67
CA LYS A 109 -0.70 -7.62 -23.02
C LYS A 109 0.61 -8.30 -23.40
N THR A 110 1.69 -8.01 -22.67
CA THR A 110 2.58 -9.11 -22.33
C THR A 110 1.78 -9.93 -21.33
N ASP A 111 1.61 -11.21 -21.63
CA ASP A 111 0.80 -12.16 -20.87
C ASP A 111 1.38 -12.43 -19.46
N SER A 112 1.71 -11.38 -18.69
CA SER A 112 1.98 -11.48 -17.26
C SER A 112 0.64 -11.69 -16.56
N ALA A 113 0.17 -12.93 -16.56
CA ALA A 113 -1.16 -13.34 -16.13
C ALA A 113 -1.51 -12.98 -14.67
N GLY A 114 -0.61 -12.38 -13.88
CA GLY A 114 -0.85 -12.02 -12.47
C GLY A 114 -0.94 -10.53 -12.13
N LEU A 115 -0.60 -9.60 -13.02
CA LEU A 115 -0.73 -8.15 -12.76
C LEU A 115 -1.93 -7.49 -13.48
N ASP A 116 -2.64 -8.18 -14.37
CA ASP A 116 -3.84 -7.68 -15.08
C ASP A 116 -3.68 -6.28 -15.71
N GLY A 117 -2.52 -5.97 -16.30
CA GLY A 117 -2.24 -4.64 -16.85
C GLY A 117 -2.02 -3.55 -15.79
N ARG A 118 -1.69 -3.95 -14.56
CA ARG A 118 -1.30 -3.06 -13.47
C ARG A 118 0.22 -3.01 -13.35
N ARG A 119 0.72 -1.87 -12.88
CA ARG A 119 2.13 -1.64 -12.60
C ARG A 119 2.35 -1.60 -11.09
N LEU A 120 3.35 -2.33 -10.61
CA LEU A 120 3.79 -2.24 -9.22
C LEU A 120 4.34 -0.86 -8.90
N LEU A 121 3.99 -0.37 -7.72
CA LEU A 121 4.45 0.91 -7.21
C LEU A 121 5.83 0.76 -6.55
N THR A 122 6.65 1.79 -6.69
CA THR A 122 7.80 2.03 -5.81
C THR A 122 7.31 2.42 -4.42
N PHE A 123 8.18 2.31 -3.42
CA PHE A 123 7.88 2.73 -2.04
C PHE A 123 7.38 4.18 -1.98
N SER A 124 8.04 5.09 -2.71
CA SER A 124 7.63 6.50 -2.73
C SER A 124 6.23 6.67 -3.33
N GLU A 125 5.93 5.96 -4.42
CA GLU A 125 4.60 6.01 -5.04
C GLU A 125 3.53 5.40 -4.14
N THR A 126 3.81 4.30 -3.44
CA THR A 126 2.90 3.73 -2.43
C THR A 126 2.62 4.73 -1.31
N MET A 127 3.64 5.48 -0.85
CA MET A 127 3.43 6.54 0.17
C MET A 127 2.57 7.70 -0.36
N THR A 128 2.77 8.11 -1.62
CA THR A 128 1.89 9.09 -2.26
C THR A 128 0.46 8.55 -2.35
N HIS A 129 0.29 7.30 -2.77
CA HIS A 129 -1.02 6.69 -2.88
C HIS A 129 -1.73 6.56 -1.52
N TYR A 130 -1.02 6.22 -0.44
CA TYR A 130 -1.53 6.32 0.92
C TYR A 130 -2.03 7.73 1.26
N SER A 131 -1.24 8.76 0.93
CA SER A 131 -1.60 10.15 1.17
C SER A 131 -2.88 10.53 0.42
N ASP A 132 -2.99 10.16 -0.84
CA ASP A 132 -4.16 10.43 -1.68
C ASP A 132 -5.41 9.72 -1.14
N CYS A 133 -5.27 8.46 -0.72
CA CYS A 133 -6.34 7.69 -0.09
C CYS A 133 -6.80 8.32 1.24
N LEU A 134 -5.86 8.79 2.07
CA LEU A 134 -6.18 9.28 3.41
C LEU A 134 -6.63 10.74 3.44
N ALA A 135 -6.22 11.58 2.48
CA ALA A 135 -6.56 13.00 2.46
C ALA A 135 -8.06 13.31 2.67
N PRO A 136 -9.02 12.57 2.08
CA PRO A 136 -10.45 12.79 2.29
C PRO A 136 -10.94 12.58 3.73
N PHE A 137 -10.20 11.86 4.58
CA PHE A 137 -10.56 11.64 6.00
C PHE A 137 -10.25 12.86 6.87
N PHE A 138 -9.23 13.64 6.48
CA PHE A 138 -8.77 14.80 7.24
C PHE A 138 -9.31 16.13 6.68
N ALA A 139 -9.81 16.14 5.44
CA ALA A 139 -10.36 17.35 4.79
C ALA A 139 -11.61 17.94 5.48
N LYS A 140 -12.31 17.18 6.33
CA LYS A 140 -13.53 17.62 7.05
C LYS A 140 -13.32 17.94 8.53
N GLN A 141 -12.11 17.79 9.08
CA GLN A 141 -11.84 18.08 10.50
C GLN A 141 -11.62 19.58 10.78
N SER A 142 -11.83 20.45 9.79
CA SER A 142 -11.57 21.90 9.85
C SER A 142 -12.83 22.77 10.06
N THR A 143 -13.93 22.23 10.56
CA THR A 143 -15.16 22.99 10.89
C THR A 143 -15.63 22.73 12.30
#